data_AF-A0A7W2A600-F1
#
_entry.id   AF-A0A7W2A600-F1
#
_cell.length_a   1.000
_cell.length_b   1.000
_cell.length_c   1.000
_cell.angle_alpha   90.00
_cell.angle_beta   90.00
_cell.angle_gamma   90.00
#
_symmetry.space_group_name_H-M   'P 1'
#
loop_
_entity.id
_entity.type
_entity.pdbx_description
1 polymer ?
#
loop_
_entity_poly.entity_id
_entity_poly.type
_entity_poly.pdbx_seq_one_letter_code
_entity_poly.pdbx_strand_id
1 'polypeptide(L)'
;MSAAEIDLTNLKRAIVMRLDREAKEHSRGHQKSYANRYSMRPSDGALIELMFEKGEKSPANLWVKEDFVRDLLDGSIPFTISPASKLYQTVGKTGEKQYGRHSALEDMMQLGRADLVCFALRSMADLDRILAVLARVTRPVRA
;
A
#
# COMPACT_ATOMS: atom_id res chain seq x y z
N MET A 1 2.30 9.02 -25.57
CA MET A 1 1.48 8.66 -24.40
C MET A 1 0.04 9.10 -24.67
N SER A 2 -0.95 8.26 -24.39
CA SER A 2 -2.37 8.57 -24.52
C SER A 2 -2.83 9.53 -23.41
N ALA A 3 -4.01 10.15 -23.58
CA ALA A 3 -4.61 11.02 -22.56
C ALA A 3 -4.79 10.30 -21.22
N ALA A 4 -5.18 9.02 -21.25
CA ALA A 4 -5.33 8.19 -20.05
C ALA A 4 -3.99 7.89 -19.35
N GLU A 5 -2.91 7.70 -20.12
CA GLU A 5 -1.57 7.52 -19.56
C GLU A 5 -1.05 8.80 -18.90
N ILE A 6 -1.32 9.96 -19.49
CA ILE A 6 -0.98 11.27 -18.92
C ILE A 6 -1.75 11.50 -17.61
N ASP A 7 -3.05 11.18 -17.60
CA ASP A 7 -3.90 11.32 -16.42
C ASP A 7 -3.42 10.44 -15.26
N LEU A 8 -3.15 9.15 -15.53
CA LEU A 8 -2.59 8.23 -14.51
C LEU A 8 -1.23 8.71 -13.99
N THR A 9 -0.36 9.20 -14.87
CA THR A 9 0.96 9.72 -14.48
C THR A 9 0.82 10.92 -13.55
N ASN A 10 -0.10 11.84 -13.86
CA ASN A 10 -0.36 13.02 -13.03
C ASN A 10 -1.00 12.62 -11.68
N LEU A 11 -1.94 11.68 -11.68
CA LEU A 11 -2.54 11.12 -10.46
C LEU A 11 -1.47 10.51 -9.55
N LYS A 12 -0.60 9.65 -10.08
CA LYS A 12 0.49 9.03 -9.30
C LYS A 12 1.42 10.08 -8.71
N ARG A 13 1.77 11.12 -9.47
CA ARG A 13 2.60 12.22 -8.97
C ARG A 13 1.92 12.95 -7.82
N ALA A 14 0.63 13.26 -7.94
CA ALA A 14 -0.14 13.91 -6.89
C ALA A 14 -0.25 13.04 -5.62
N ILE A 15 -0.45 11.73 -5.78
CA ILE A 15 -0.47 10.77 -4.67
C ILE A 15 0.89 10.73 -3.95
N VAL A 16 2.00 10.64 -4.69
CA VAL A 16 3.36 10.66 -4.10
C VAL A 16 3.57 11.95 -3.31
N MET A 17 3.28 13.11 -3.90
CA MET A 17 3.42 14.40 -3.20
C MET A 17 2.57 14.49 -1.93
N ARG A 18 1.38 13.87 -1.93
CA ARG A 18 0.51 13.82 -0.75
C ARG A 18 1.08 12.89 0.33
N LEU A 19 1.53 11.71 -0.05
CA LEU A 19 2.12 10.73 0.87
C LEU A 19 3.43 11.26 1.48
N ASP A 20 4.27 11.92 0.69
CA ASP A 20 5.53 12.53 1.17
C ASP A 20 5.29 13.64 2.22
N ARG A 21 4.10 14.27 2.20
CA ARG A 21 3.70 15.29 3.18
C ARG A 21 3.14 14.67 4.46
N GLU A 22 2.32 13.64 4.33
CA GLU A 22 1.52 13.08 5.44
C GLU A 22 2.20 11.91 6.15
N ALA A 23 3.21 11.31 5.53
CA ALA A 23 3.91 10.14 6.03
C ALA A 23 5.42 10.33 6.01
N LYS A 24 6.12 9.55 6.84
CA LYS A 24 7.59 9.49 6.81
C LYS A 24 8.03 8.39 5.86
N GLU A 25 9.15 8.59 5.18
CA GLU A 25 9.81 7.51 4.46
C GLU A 25 10.12 6.34 5.43
N HIS A 26 9.83 5.12 4.97
CA HIS A 26 10.10 3.90 5.73
C HIS A 26 11.62 3.67 5.86
N SER A 27 12.07 3.00 6.93
CA SER A 27 13.50 2.74 7.19
C SER A 27 14.21 1.91 6.11
N ARG A 28 13.44 1.16 5.30
CA ARG A 28 13.93 0.42 4.11
C ARG A 28 14.10 1.30 2.87
N GLY A 29 13.76 2.58 2.97
CA GLY A 29 13.76 3.55 1.88
C GLY A 29 12.74 3.25 0.78
N HIS A 30 12.58 4.22 -0.11
CA HIS A 30 11.86 4.05 -1.37
C HIS A 30 12.66 3.21 -2.37
N GLN A 31 11.97 2.46 -3.22
CA GLN A 31 12.58 1.89 -4.42
C GLN A 31 12.57 2.92 -5.55
N LYS A 32 13.73 3.10 -6.20
CA LYS A 32 13.94 4.14 -7.23
C LYS A 32 12.84 4.21 -8.27
N SER A 33 12.38 3.09 -8.81
CA SER A 33 11.47 3.09 -9.96
C SER A 33 10.05 2.65 -9.62
N TYR A 34 9.88 1.60 -8.82
CA TYR A 34 8.61 0.86 -8.77
C TYR A 34 7.73 1.18 -7.58
N ALA A 35 8.30 1.51 -6.42
CA ALA A 35 7.56 1.56 -5.18
C ALA A 35 8.10 2.59 -4.20
N ASN A 36 7.21 3.34 -3.56
CA ASN A 36 7.56 4.11 -2.37
C ASN A 36 7.04 3.39 -1.12
N ARG A 37 7.81 3.46 -0.04
CA ARG A 37 7.49 2.84 1.25
C ARG A 37 7.38 3.93 2.30
N TYR A 38 6.28 3.91 3.03
CA TYR A 38 5.96 4.93 4.02
C TYR A 38 5.64 4.32 5.37
N SER A 39 5.78 5.14 6.39
CA SER A 39 5.32 4.89 7.75
C SER A 39 4.55 6.10 8.25
N MET A 40 3.37 5.86 8.78
CA MET A 40 2.51 6.84 9.43
C MET A 40 2.34 6.48 10.90
N ARG A 41 2.22 7.49 11.74
CA ARG A 41 1.90 7.32 13.16
C ARG A 41 0.96 8.45 13.56
N PRO A 42 -0.36 8.17 13.69
CA PRO A 42 -1.27 9.09 14.36
C PRO A 42 -0.76 9.37 15.78
N SER A 43 -1.03 10.57 16.33
CA SER A 43 -0.43 11.05 17.60
C SER A 43 -0.46 10.01 18.73
N ASP A 44 -1.55 9.26 18.86
CA ASP A 44 -1.72 8.18 19.84
C ASP A 44 -1.98 6.81 19.19
N GLY A 45 -1.76 6.71 17.88
CA GLY A 45 -2.10 5.55 17.06
C GLY A 45 -1.05 4.44 17.01
N ALA A 46 -1.41 3.38 16.32
CA ALA A 46 -0.47 2.34 15.90
C ALA A 46 0.52 2.90 14.85
N LEU A 47 1.71 2.30 14.75
CA LEU A 47 2.53 2.48 13.57
C LEU A 47 1.79 1.84 12.40
N ILE A 48 1.66 2.54 11.27
CA ILE A 48 1.01 2.07 10.06
C ILE A 48 2.04 2.11 8.95
N GLU A 49 2.29 0.98 8.32
CA GLU A 49 3.10 0.94 7.10
C GLU A 49 2.20 1.03 5.87
N LEU A 50 2.69 1.73 4.84
CA LEU A 50 2.06 1.82 3.54
C LEU A 50 3.11 1.58 2.45
N MET A 51 2.68 1.01 1.33
CA MET A 51 3.51 0.95 0.13
C MET A 51 2.70 1.34 -1.09
N PHE A 52 3.25 2.25 -1.90
CA PHE A 52 2.62 2.77 -3.09
C PHE A 52 3.38 2.33 -4.34
N GLU A 53 2.70 1.71 -5.30
CA GLU A 53 3.26 1.35 -6.60
C GLU A 53 3.21 2.54 -7.56
N LYS A 54 4.38 3.10 -7.85
CA LYS A 54 4.55 4.25 -8.74
C LYS A 54 5.09 3.90 -10.12
N GLY A 55 5.32 2.61 -10.40
CA GLY A 55 5.83 2.15 -11.70
C GLY A 55 4.89 2.51 -12.85
N GLU A 56 5.40 2.92 -14.00
CA GLU A 56 4.58 3.46 -15.11
C GLU A 56 3.50 2.49 -15.62
N LYS A 57 3.77 1.19 -15.55
CA LYS A 57 2.88 0.13 -16.07
C LYS A 57 1.88 -0.42 -15.06
N SER A 58 1.99 -0.06 -13.79
CA SER A 58 1.03 -0.49 -12.76
C SER A 58 -0.15 0.47 -12.67
N PRO A 59 -1.30 0.09 -12.11
CA PRO A 59 -2.24 1.06 -11.55
C PRO A 59 -1.60 1.86 -10.40
N ALA A 60 -2.29 2.87 -9.89
CA ALA A 60 -1.90 3.59 -8.67
C ALA A 60 -2.25 2.75 -7.43
N ASN A 61 -1.52 1.66 -7.22
CA ASN A 61 -1.82 0.70 -6.16
C ASN A 61 -1.29 1.18 -4.80
N LEU A 62 -2.15 1.18 -3.79
CA LEU A 62 -1.78 1.42 -2.41
C LEU A 62 -2.01 0.15 -1.59
N TRP A 63 -0.93 -0.35 -0.99
CA TRP A 63 -0.91 -1.52 -0.14
C TRP A 63 -0.97 -1.12 1.33
N VAL A 64 -1.93 -1.73 2.04
CA VAL A 64 -2.21 -1.45 3.45
C VAL A 64 -2.54 -2.77 4.15
N LYS A 65 -2.25 -2.86 5.46
CA LYS A 65 -2.70 -3.98 6.28
C LYS A 65 -4.22 -4.00 6.37
N GLU A 66 -4.84 -5.16 6.14
CA GLU A 66 -6.31 -5.31 6.07
C GLU A 66 -7.02 -4.81 7.34
N ASP A 67 -6.50 -5.16 8.51
CA ASP A 67 -7.11 -4.79 9.81
C ASP A 67 -7.32 -3.27 9.99
N PHE A 68 -6.53 -2.43 9.31
CA PHE A 68 -6.63 -0.98 9.44
C PHE A 68 -7.70 -0.36 8.54
N VAL A 69 -8.21 -1.11 7.57
CA VAL A 69 -9.04 -0.58 6.48
C VAL A 69 -10.29 -1.42 6.23
N ARG A 70 -10.68 -2.28 7.19
CA ARG A 70 -11.86 -3.15 7.05
C ARG A 70 -13.13 -2.36 6.71
N ASP A 71 -13.30 -1.17 7.30
CA ASP A 71 -14.44 -0.29 7.06
C ASP A 71 -14.47 0.30 5.64
N LEU A 72 -13.38 0.21 4.88
CA LEU A 72 -13.28 0.66 3.49
C LEU A 72 -13.51 -0.46 2.48
N LEU A 73 -13.82 -1.68 2.94
CA LEU A 73 -14.08 -2.83 2.08
C LEU A 73 -15.55 -2.89 1.63
N ASP A 74 -16.15 -1.73 1.40
CA ASP A 74 -17.54 -1.55 0.96
C ASP A 74 -17.70 -1.53 -0.58
N GLY A 75 -16.58 -1.62 -1.31
CA GLY A 75 -16.53 -1.60 -2.77
C GLY A 75 -16.52 -0.22 -3.41
N SER A 76 -16.54 0.86 -2.61
CA SER A 76 -16.50 2.24 -3.12
C SER A 76 -15.16 2.58 -3.80
N ILE A 77 -14.08 2.00 -3.32
CA ILE A 77 -12.74 2.04 -3.91
C ILE A 77 -12.43 0.62 -4.43
N PRO A 78 -11.99 0.44 -5.69
CA PRO A 78 -11.61 -0.89 -6.17
C PRO A 78 -10.44 -1.45 -5.36
N PHE A 79 -10.56 -2.68 -4.90
CA PHE A 79 -9.51 -3.33 -4.12
C PHE A 79 -9.38 -4.81 -4.43
N THR A 80 -8.25 -5.39 -4.04
CA THR A 80 -8.04 -6.83 -4.00
C THR A 80 -7.51 -7.23 -2.62
N ILE A 81 -8.10 -8.26 -2.03
CA ILE A 81 -7.60 -8.86 -0.79
C ILE A 81 -6.43 -9.78 -1.13
N SER A 82 -5.32 -9.59 -0.43
CA SER A 82 -4.11 -10.40 -0.56
C SER A 82 -3.82 -11.05 0.80
N PRO A 83 -4.35 -12.25 1.07
CA PRO A 83 -4.13 -12.93 2.35
C PRO A 83 -2.70 -13.48 2.47
N ALA A 84 -2.16 -13.47 3.69
CA ALA A 84 -0.83 -13.98 4.01
C ALA A 84 -0.69 -15.47 3.73
N SER A 85 -1.78 -16.22 3.83
CA SER A 85 -1.83 -17.66 3.53
C SER A 85 -1.43 -17.97 2.09
N LYS A 86 -1.55 -17.02 1.15
CA LYS A 86 -1.15 -17.17 -0.26
C LYS A 86 0.33 -16.86 -0.53
N LEU A 87 1.08 -16.38 0.46
CA LEU A 87 2.52 -16.15 0.29
C LEU A 87 3.25 -17.49 0.09
N TYR A 88 4.25 -17.51 -0.78
CA TYR A 88 5.14 -18.66 -1.00
C TYR A 88 4.43 -19.95 -1.46
N GLN A 89 3.21 -19.85 -1.99
CA GLN A 89 2.49 -21.00 -2.57
C GLN A 89 2.99 -21.35 -3.98
N THR A 90 3.52 -20.37 -4.72
CA THR A 90 4.07 -20.58 -6.06
C THR A 90 5.52 -21.03 -5.97
N VAL A 91 5.85 -22.10 -6.69
CA VAL A 91 7.22 -22.59 -6.82
C VAL A 91 7.80 -22.07 -8.14
N GLY A 92 8.97 -21.45 -8.05
CA GLY A 92 9.71 -20.93 -9.19
C GLY A 92 10.36 -22.04 -10.02
N LYS A 93 10.95 -21.64 -11.15
CA LYS A 93 11.58 -22.58 -12.10
C LYS A 93 12.75 -23.35 -11.47
N THR A 94 13.39 -22.81 -10.44
CA THR A 94 14.52 -23.42 -9.75
C THR A 94 14.14 -24.12 -8.44
N GLY A 95 12.83 -24.31 -8.18
CA GLY A 95 12.31 -25.03 -7.01
C GLY A 95 12.16 -24.17 -5.75
N GLU A 96 12.56 -22.90 -5.79
CA GLU A 96 12.41 -21.93 -4.72
C GLU A 96 10.95 -21.45 -4.61
N LYS A 97 10.48 -21.23 -3.39
CA LYS A 97 9.17 -20.62 -3.19
C LYS A 97 9.25 -19.12 -3.49
N GLN A 98 8.33 -18.62 -4.31
CA GLN A 98 8.29 -17.22 -4.70
C GLN A 98 7.42 -16.39 -3.77
N TYR A 99 7.90 -15.20 -3.41
CA TYR A 99 7.09 -14.23 -2.70
C TYR A 99 5.93 -13.79 -3.59
N GLY A 100 4.70 -14.13 -3.20
CA GLY A 100 3.50 -14.01 -4.04
C GLY A 100 2.94 -12.59 -4.20
N ARG A 101 3.70 -11.55 -3.85
CA ARG A 101 3.31 -10.14 -3.88
C ARG A 101 4.43 -9.28 -4.45
N HIS A 102 4.19 -7.97 -4.57
CA HIS A 102 5.22 -7.02 -4.97
C HIS A 102 6.44 -7.10 -4.03
N SER A 103 7.62 -7.40 -4.56
CA SER A 103 8.84 -7.69 -3.77
C SER A 103 9.23 -6.59 -2.79
N ALA A 104 8.92 -5.33 -3.10
CA ALA A 104 9.12 -4.22 -2.17
C ALA A 104 8.45 -4.40 -0.80
N LEU A 105 7.36 -5.18 -0.72
CA LEU A 105 6.66 -5.47 0.53
C LEU A 105 7.42 -6.46 1.41
N GLU A 106 8.20 -7.38 0.83
CA GLU A 106 8.78 -8.53 1.54
C GLU A 106 9.63 -8.11 2.76
N ASP A 107 10.39 -7.01 2.62
CA ASP A 107 11.29 -6.49 3.64
C ASP A 107 10.63 -5.53 4.65
N MET A 108 9.33 -5.28 4.52
CA MET A 108 8.57 -4.38 5.39
C MET A 108 8.05 -5.12 6.63
N MET A 109 8.19 -4.52 7.81
CA MET A 109 8.00 -5.22 9.08
C MET A 109 6.54 -5.64 9.28
N GLN A 110 5.59 -4.77 8.94
CA GLN A 110 4.16 -5.07 9.05
C GLN A 110 3.61 -5.68 7.76
N LEU A 111 3.97 -5.14 6.60
CA LEU A 111 3.30 -5.51 5.37
C LEU A 111 3.81 -6.82 4.75
N GLY A 112 5.06 -7.22 5.01
CA GLY A 112 5.67 -8.36 4.32
C GLY A 112 4.97 -9.70 4.55
N ARG A 113 4.31 -9.87 5.70
CA ARG A 113 3.69 -11.15 6.09
C ARG A 113 2.27 -11.05 6.64
N ALA A 114 1.68 -9.86 6.65
CA ALA A 114 0.30 -9.68 7.10
C ALA A 114 -0.72 -9.96 5.98
N ASP A 115 -1.99 -10.09 6.33
CA ASP A 115 -3.10 -9.96 5.39
C ASP A 115 -3.19 -8.50 4.93
N LEU A 116 -3.24 -8.30 3.62
CA LEU A 116 -3.19 -6.98 2.99
C LEU A 116 -4.40 -6.73 2.12
N VAL A 117 -4.66 -5.44 1.92
CA VAL A 117 -5.55 -4.93 0.88
C VAL A 117 -4.71 -4.10 -0.08
N CYS A 118 -4.91 -4.32 -1.37
CA CYS A 118 -4.34 -3.51 -2.45
C CYS A 118 -5.47 -2.68 -3.07
N PHE A 119 -5.48 -1.37 -2.81
CA PHE A 119 -6.44 -0.44 -3.41
C PHE A 119 -5.91 0.07 -4.74
N ALA A 120 -6.70 -0.04 -5.81
CA ALA A 120 -6.40 0.58 -7.09
C ALA A 120 -7.01 1.99 -7.12
N LEU A 121 -6.21 2.99 -6.74
CA LEU A 121 -6.66 4.37 -6.62
C LEU A 121 -6.97 4.97 -7.99
N ARG A 122 -8.15 5.57 -8.14
CA ARG A 122 -8.60 6.24 -9.37
C ARG A 122 -8.60 7.75 -9.24
N SER A 123 -8.45 8.27 -8.02
CA SER A 123 -8.51 9.70 -7.74
C SER A 123 -7.78 10.07 -6.45
N MET A 124 -7.53 11.37 -6.24
CA MET A 124 -7.07 11.89 -4.95
C MET A 124 -8.11 11.69 -3.84
N ALA A 125 -9.41 11.69 -4.18
CA ALA A 125 -10.47 11.45 -3.19
C ALA A 125 -10.42 10.03 -2.62
N ASP A 126 -10.01 9.03 -3.42
CA ASP A 126 -9.79 7.67 -2.93
C ASP A 126 -8.66 7.65 -1.88
N LEU A 127 -7.55 8.34 -2.16
CA LEU A 127 -6.44 8.46 -1.23
C LEU A 127 -6.88 9.16 0.06
N ASP A 128 -7.57 10.30 -0.04
CA ASP A 128 -7.99 11.08 1.12
C ASP A 128 -8.94 10.28 2.04
N ARG A 129 -9.83 9.45 1.46
CA ARG A 129 -10.68 8.53 2.24
C ARG A 129 -9.86 7.51 3.01
N ILE A 130 -8.87 6.90 2.36
CA ILE A 130 -7.99 5.92 3.01
C ILE A 130 -7.19 6.58 4.14
N LEU A 131 -6.55 7.72 3.87
CA LEU A 131 -5.78 8.45 4.88
C LEU A 131 -6.66 8.89 6.06
N ALA A 132 -7.90 9.31 5.82
CA ALA A 132 -8.83 9.69 6.88
C ALA A 132 -9.19 8.52 7.82
N VAL A 133 -9.32 7.31 7.28
CA VAL A 133 -9.51 6.09 8.10
C VAL A 133 -8.24 5.74 8.86
N LEU A 134 -7.08 5.76 8.20
CA LEU A 134 -5.79 5.44 8.83
C LEU A 134 -5.43 6.40 9.96
N ALA A 135 -5.80 7.69 9.85
CA ALA A 135 -5.59 8.68 10.89
C ALA A 135 -6.35 8.38 12.19
N ARG A 136 -7.37 7.51 12.14
CA ARG A 136 -8.20 7.12 13.29
C ARG A 136 -7.78 5.77 13.91
N VAL A 137 -6.80 5.09 13.32
CA VAL A 137 -6.34 3.79 13.81
C VAL A 137 -5.62 3.98 15.15
N THR A 138 -6.27 3.55 16.21
CA THR A 138 -5.72 3.57 17.57
C THR A 138 -4.84 2.35 17.80
N ARG A 139 -3.96 2.40 18.82
CA ARG A 139 -3.28 1.18 19.26
C ARG A 139 -4.31 0.20 19.81
N PRO A 140 -4.20 -1.10 19.52
CA PRO A 140 -4.90 -2.09 20.33
C PRO A 140 -4.45 -1.91 21.79
N VAL A 141 -5.42 -1.79 22.70
CA VAL A 141 -5.16 -1.84 24.13
C VAL A 141 -4.50 -3.19 24.39
N ARG A 142 -3.26 -3.18 24.91
CA ARG A 142 -2.63 -4.42 25.37
C ARG A 142 -3.51 -4.96 26.50
N ALA A 143 -4.16 -6.10 26.26
CA ALA A 143 -4.71 -6.94 27.32
C ALA A 143 -3.57 -7.49 28.18
#